data_AF-A0AAV4ICS9-F1
#
_entry.id   AF-A0AAV4ICS9-F1
#
_cell.length_a   1.000
_cell.length_b   1.000
_cell.length_c   1.000
_cell.angle_alpha   90.00
_cell.angle_beta   90.00
_cell.angle_gamma   90.00
#
_symmetry.space_group_name_H-M   'P 1'
#
loop_
_entity.id
_entity.type
_entity.pdbx_description
1 polymer ?
#
loop_
_entity_poly.entity_id
_entity_poly.type
_entity_poly.pdbx_seq_one_letter_code
_entity_poly.pdbx_strand_id
1 'polypeptide(L)'
;MMMMRRRRMIDDDDDDDDDDDDDDDDDSYDDSIDYDTQNNALSQSKTNESLRSRASQVTVRVLDKNDNSPVFRREDYVFNTTRTAVKGFPLGQVIADDKDIGLNGLVYYYFRPRPAWNGLVLNNDTGVLSTDRNLTLDDVGSHIATVVASDRSATEPR
;
A
#
# COMPACT_ATOMS: atom_id res chain seq x y z
N MET A 1 51.67 60.30 42.44
CA MET A 1 52.25 59.80 41.17
C MET A 1 53.45 58.94 41.50
N MET A 2 53.24 57.63 41.60
CA MET A 2 54.27 56.68 41.98
C MET A 2 54.93 56.12 40.72
N MET A 3 56.25 56.20 40.72
CA MET A 3 57.16 55.78 39.67
C MET A 3 57.86 54.48 40.08
N MET A 4 57.98 53.58 39.10
CA MET A 4 58.96 52.48 38.96
C MET A 4 58.84 51.29 39.97
N ARG A 5 59.24 50.04 39.68
CA ARG A 5 60.25 49.45 38.77
C ARG A 5 59.85 48.02 38.33
N ARG A 6 60.48 47.55 37.23
CA ARG A 6 60.48 46.19 36.66
C ARG A 6 61.42 45.21 37.41
N ARG A 7 61.21 43.88 37.25
CA ARG A 7 62.19 42.75 37.08
C ARG A 7 61.41 41.45 36.72
N ARG A 8 61.60 40.81 35.54
CA ARG A 8 62.54 39.72 35.10
C ARG A 8 62.30 38.35 35.79
N MET A 9 61.81 37.34 35.04
CA MET A 9 62.53 36.19 34.38
C MET A 9 63.14 35.21 35.40
N ILE A 10 62.47 34.08 35.61
CA ILE A 10 62.79 32.69 35.18
C ILE A 10 63.88 32.07 36.06
N ASP A 11 63.47 31.03 36.80
CA ASP A 11 64.30 29.88 37.14
C ASP A 11 63.44 28.64 36.82
N ASP A 12 64.00 27.76 36.00
CA ASP A 12 63.53 26.41 35.69
C ASP A 12 63.95 25.47 36.84
N ASP A 13 63.24 24.34 36.93
CA ASP A 13 63.71 23.00 37.30
C ASP A 13 62.79 22.29 38.31
N ASP A 14 62.09 21.31 37.73
CA ASP A 14 61.95 19.92 38.16
C ASP A 14 61.05 19.55 39.35
N ASP A 15 59.94 18.94 38.92
CA ASP A 15 59.49 17.60 39.28
C ASP A 15 58.70 17.35 40.58
N ASP A 16 57.69 16.51 40.31
CA ASP A 16 57.03 15.54 41.17
C ASP A 16 55.71 15.91 41.87
N ASP A 17 54.74 15.09 41.48
CA ASP A 17 53.70 14.46 42.28
C ASP A 17 52.27 15.05 42.23
N ASP A 18 51.48 14.28 41.49
CA ASP A 18 50.26 13.62 41.96
C ASP A 18 48.95 14.41 41.99
N ASP A 19 48.13 13.96 41.03
CA ASP A 19 46.81 13.39 41.25
C ASP A 19 45.56 14.29 41.18
N ASP A 20 44.66 13.73 40.38
CA ASP A 20 43.22 13.75 40.44
C ASP A 20 42.44 14.70 39.52
N ASP A 21 41.66 14.00 38.69
CA ASP A 21 40.36 14.33 38.14
C ASP A 21 40.33 15.22 36.90
N ASP A 22 40.34 14.57 35.73
CA ASP A 22 39.40 14.92 34.66
C ASP A 22 39.01 13.64 33.89
N ASP A 23 37.81 13.15 34.20
CA ASP A 23 37.08 12.12 33.44
C ASP A 23 36.77 12.66 32.03
N ASP A 24 37.66 12.41 31.06
CA ASP A 24 37.35 12.52 29.64
C ASP A 24 36.69 11.21 29.16
N ASP A 25 35.37 11.28 28.95
CA ASP A 25 34.57 10.32 28.19
C ASP A 25 35.16 10.14 26.77
N ASP A 26 35.94 9.08 26.56
CA ASP A 26 36.36 8.62 25.22
C ASP A 26 35.61 7.34 24.84
N ASP A 27 34.56 7.53 24.05
CA ASP A 27 33.76 6.49 23.40
C ASP A 27 34.63 5.70 22.38
N SER A 28 35.29 4.61 22.83
CA SER A 28 35.96 3.66 21.94
C SER A 28 35.20 2.34 21.82
N TYR A 29 34.61 2.13 20.64
CA TYR A 29 33.95 0.92 20.14
C TYR A 29 34.72 -0.39 20.47
N ASP A 30 34.07 -1.31 21.18
CA ASP A 30 34.54 -2.70 21.35
C ASP A 30 34.18 -3.52 20.10
N ASP A 31 35.15 -3.67 19.20
CA ASP A 31 35.15 -4.66 18.13
C ASP A 31 36.04 -5.84 18.56
N SER A 32 35.44 -6.84 19.19
CA SER A 32 36.10 -8.13 19.38
C SER A 32 35.11 -9.31 19.32
N ILE A 33 34.89 -9.78 18.09
CA ILE A 33 34.24 -11.07 17.80
C ILE A 33 35.23 -12.20 18.15
N ASP A 34 34.99 -12.91 19.26
CA ASP A 34 35.69 -14.16 19.57
C ASP A 34 35.08 -15.34 18.77
N TYR A 35 35.88 -15.90 17.87
CA TYR A 35 35.60 -17.14 17.15
C TYR A 35 36.14 -18.33 17.96
N ASP A 36 35.31 -18.95 18.80
CA ASP A 36 35.69 -20.20 19.47
C ASP A 36 35.66 -21.38 18.47
N THR A 37 36.74 -22.16 18.57
CA THR A 37 37.28 -23.13 17.65
C THR A 37 36.81 -24.55 17.98
N GLN A 38 36.70 -25.37 16.93
CA GLN A 38 36.17 -26.73 16.91
C GLN A 38 36.65 -27.67 18.04
N ASN A 39 35.68 -28.32 18.71
CA ASN A 39 35.90 -29.56 19.47
C ASN A 39 35.16 -30.73 18.81
N ASN A 40 35.93 -31.65 18.22
CA ASN A 40 35.46 -32.94 17.74
C ASN A 40 35.70 -34.00 18.83
N ALA A 41 34.64 -34.46 19.49
CA ALA A 41 34.65 -35.70 20.26
C ALA A 41 33.32 -36.45 20.06
N LEU A 42 33.38 -37.50 19.26
CA LEU A 42 32.31 -38.46 19.02
C LEU A 42 31.90 -39.16 20.33
N SER A 43 30.65 -38.98 20.75
CA SER A 43 29.95 -39.96 21.60
C SER A 43 28.59 -40.27 20.97
N GLN A 44 28.53 -41.44 20.32
CA GLN A 44 27.29 -42.00 19.80
C GLN A 44 26.40 -42.43 20.98
N SER A 45 25.44 -41.59 21.34
CA SER A 45 24.22 -42.06 22.00
C SER A 45 23.01 -41.57 21.21
N LYS A 46 22.35 -42.52 20.55
CA LYS A 46 21.05 -42.34 19.90
C LYS A 46 20.06 -41.76 20.91
N THR A 47 19.75 -40.48 20.75
CA THR A 47 18.38 -40.01 20.91
C THR A 47 18.05 -39.23 19.64
N ASN A 48 17.55 -39.94 18.63
CA ASN A 48 16.87 -39.33 17.47
C ASN A 48 15.52 -38.73 17.90
N GLU A 49 15.44 -38.12 19.07
CA GLU A 49 14.22 -37.79 19.81
C GLU A 49 14.26 -36.36 20.39
N SER A 50 15.12 -35.47 19.90
CA SER A 50 15.10 -34.08 20.41
C SER A 50 15.59 -32.98 19.47
N LEU A 51 15.36 -33.09 18.15
CA LEU A 51 15.36 -31.91 17.27
C LEU A 51 14.29 -32.02 16.17
N ARG A 52 13.08 -32.46 16.54
CA ARG A 52 11.91 -31.98 15.80
C ARG A 52 11.71 -30.54 16.24
N SER A 53 12.44 -29.60 15.63
CA SER A 53 12.01 -28.21 15.65
C SER A 53 10.60 -28.22 15.06
N ARG A 54 9.60 -28.15 15.94
CA ARG A 54 8.20 -27.97 15.53
C ARG A 54 8.11 -26.53 15.04
N ALA A 55 8.59 -26.30 13.82
CA ALA A 55 8.43 -25.03 13.13
C ALA A 55 6.91 -24.77 13.06
N SER A 56 6.45 -23.83 13.88
CA SER A 56 5.06 -23.41 13.87
C SER A 56 4.97 -22.29 12.84
N GLN A 57 4.33 -22.57 11.71
CA GLN A 57 4.13 -21.59 10.66
C GLN A 57 3.01 -20.64 11.08
N VAL A 58 3.37 -19.43 11.53
CA VAL A 58 2.41 -18.37 11.80
C VAL A 58 2.08 -17.68 10.47
N THR A 59 0.83 -17.84 10.00
CA THR A 59 0.35 -17.10 8.84
C THR A 59 -0.42 -15.88 9.32
N VAL A 60 0.19 -14.70 9.20
CA VAL A 60 -0.52 -13.42 9.40
C VAL A 60 -1.23 -13.06 8.10
N ARG A 61 -2.55 -12.90 8.13
CA ARG A 61 -3.33 -12.38 7.01
C ARG A 61 -3.87 -11.01 7.42
N VAL A 62 -3.46 -9.97 6.70
CA VAL A 62 -4.09 -8.66 6.81
C VAL A 62 -5.41 -8.75 6.04
N LEU A 63 -6.52 -8.52 6.75
CA LEU A 63 -7.84 -8.43 6.13
C LEU A 63 -8.07 -6.99 5.69
N ASP A 64 -8.53 -6.85 4.45
CA ASP A 64 -8.97 -5.57 3.92
C ASP A 64 -10.32 -5.17 4.54
N LYS A 65 -10.48 -3.89 4.88
CA LYS A 65 -11.72 -3.31 5.37
C LYS A 65 -12.40 -2.63 4.19
N ASN A 66 -13.71 -2.81 3.99
CA ASN A 66 -14.46 -2.06 2.98
C ASN A 66 -14.60 -0.60 3.46
N ASP A 67 -13.70 0.28 3.04
CA ASP A 67 -13.69 1.69 3.44
C ASP A 67 -13.57 2.67 2.26
N ASN A 68 -13.51 2.15 1.05
CA ASN A 68 -13.65 2.91 -0.18
C ASN A 68 -14.98 2.56 -0.86
N SER A 69 -15.45 3.46 -1.73
CA SER A 69 -16.61 3.21 -2.59
C SER A 69 -16.19 3.40 -4.04
N PRO A 70 -16.85 2.75 -5.01
CA PRO A 70 -16.48 2.91 -6.40
C PRO A 70 -16.66 4.35 -6.86
N VAL A 71 -15.63 4.90 -7.52
CA VAL A 71 -15.63 6.26 -8.05
C VAL A 71 -15.50 6.21 -9.57
N PHE A 72 -16.46 6.81 -10.28
CA PHE A 72 -16.39 6.94 -11.75
C PHE A 72 -15.20 7.82 -12.18
N ARG A 73 -14.51 7.42 -13.26
CA ARG A 73 -13.39 8.19 -13.84
C ARG A 73 -13.81 9.50 -14.49
N ARG A 74 -15.09 9.65 -14.81
CA ARG A 74 -15.67 10.85 -15.41
C ARG A 74 -16.99 11.16 -14.72
N GLU A 75 -17.30 12.45 -14.60
CA GLU A 75 -18.60 12.91 -14.11
C GLU A 75 -19.71 12.54 -15.11
N ASP A 76 -19.46 12.75 -16.40
CA ASP A 76 -20.40 12.45 -17.48
C ASP A 76 -19.79 11.55 -18.56
N TYR A 77 -20.62 10.65 -19.10
CA TYR A 77 -20.29 9.78 -20.23
C TYR A 77 -21.22 10.07 -21.40
N VAL A 78 -20.64 10.45 -22.54
CA VAL A 78 -21.37 10.69 -23.80
C VAL A 78 -20.93 9.68 -24.83
N PHE A 79 -21.87 8.91 -25.36
CA PHE A 79 -21.65 7.92 -26.41
C PHE A 79 -22.48 8.27 -27.64
N ASN A 80 -21.85 8.24 -28.81
CA ASN A 80 -22.50 8.49 -30.08
C ASN A 80 -22.68 7.18 -30.85
N THR A 81 -23.79 7.06 -31.58
CA THR A 81 -24.08 5.88 -32.41
C THR A 81 -24.78 6.27 -33.69
N THR A 82 -24.82 5.34 -34.64
CA THR A 82 -25.53 5.51 -35.90
C THR A 82 -26.92 4.90 -35.83
N ARG A 83 -27.84 5.41 -36.65
CA ARG A 83 -29.24 4.94 -36.75
C ARG A 83 -29.37 3.53 -37.36
N THR A 84 -28.25 2.86 -37.62
CA THR A 84 -28.17 1.50 -38.19
C THR A 84 -27.46 0.53 -37.24
N ALA A 85 -27.23 0.91 -35.98
CA ALA A 85 -26.63 0.03 -35.00
C ALA A 85 -27.55 -1.17 -34.75
N VAL A 86 -27.01 -2.37 -34.95
CA VAL A 86 -27.72 -3.63 -34.66
C VAL A 86 -27.73 -3.92 -33.18
N LYS A 87 -28.60 -4.81 -32.71
CA LYS A 87 -28.58 -5.35 -31.35
C LYS A 87 -27.18 -5.85 -30.98
N GLY A 88 -26.70 -5.46 -29.80
CA GLY A 88 -25.39 -5.81 -29.26
C GLY A 88 -24.26 -4.89 -29.71
N PHE A 89 -24.54 -3.84 -30.48
CA PHE A 89 -23.53 -2.88 -30.90
C PHE A 89 -22.96 -2.15 -29.68
N PRO A 90 -21.63 -2.20 -29.45
CA PRO A 90 -20.99 -1.54 -28.31
C PRO A 90 -20.95 -0.03 -28.53
N LEU A 91 -21.54 0.71 -27.60
CA LEU A 91 -21.53 2.18 -27.59
C LEU A 91 -20.27 2.73 -26.91
N GLY A 92 -19.80 2.02 -25.89
CA GLY A 92 -18.64 2.40 -25.11
C GLY A 92 -18.67 1.74 -23.74
N GLN A 93 -17.91 2.30 -22.80
CA GLN A 93 -17.72 1.73 -21.48
C GLN A 93 -17.69 2.83 -20.44
N VAL A 94 -18.46 2.65 -19.37
CA VAL A 94 -18.29 3.42 -18.14
C VAL A 94 -17.26 2.72 -17.26
N ILE A 95 -16.47 3.50 -16.52
CA ILE A 95 -15.40 2.95 -15.69
C ILE A 95 -15.44 3.63 -14.34
N ALA A 96 -15.62 2.84 -13.29
CA ALA A 96 -15.39 3.23 -11.91
C ALA A 96 -14.30 2.36 -11.32
N ASP A 97 -13.52 2.96 -10.43
CA ASP A 97 -12.43 2.32 -9.70
C ASP A 97 -12.77 2.31 -8.21
N ASP A 98 -12.47 1.19 -7.56
CA ASP A 98 -12.50 1.05 -6.10
C ASP A 98 -11.11 0.60 -5.65
N LYS A 99 -10.63 1.17 -4.53
CA LYS A 99 -9.26 0.96 -4.04
C LYS A 99 -9.13 -0.22 -3.09
N ASP A 100 -10.26 -0.81 -2.68
CA ASP A 100 -10.29 -1.95 -1.79
C ASP A 100 -9.87 -3.24 -2.51
N ILE A 101 -9.63 -4.30 -1.74
CA ILE A 101 -9.07 -5.56 -2.27
C ILE A 101 -10.17 -6.61 -2.40
N GLY A 102 -10.13 -7.39 -3.48
CA GLY A 102 -11.04 -8.51 -3.68
C GLY A 102 -12.47 -8.05 -3.92
N LEU A 103 -13.44 -8.59 -3.19
CA LEU A 103 -14.86 -8.26 -3.38
C LEU A 103 -15.22 -6.83 -2.99
N ASN A 104 -14.50 -6.26 -2.03
CA ASN A 104 -14.64 -4.86 -1.61
C ASN A 104 -14.23 -3.90 -2.74
N GLY A 105 -13.22 -4.26 -3.53
CA GLY A 105 -12.82 -3.47 -4.70
C GLY A 105 -13.51 -3.86 -6.02
N LEU A 106 -14.32 -4.92 -6.03
CA LEU A 106 -14.86 -5.47 -7.27
C LEU A 106 -16.12 -4.72 -7.68
N VAL A 107 -15.96 -3.81 -8.63
CA VAL A 107 -17.03 -2.93 -9.10
C VAL A 107 -18.10 -3.69 -9.90
N TYR A 108 -19.36 -3.36 -9.61
CA TYR A 108 -20.55 -3.84 -10.27
C TYR A 108 -21.44 -2.68 -10.71
N TYR A 109 -21.82 -2.69 -11.99
CA TYR A 109 -22.54 -1.60 -12.64
C TYR A 109 -24.01 -1.92 -12.85
N TYR A 110 -24.86 -0.89 -12.78
CA TYR A 110 -26.27 -1.02 -13.13
C TYR A 110 -26.95 0.30 -13.42
N PHE A 111 -28.07 0.22 -14.13
CA PHE A 111 -28.95 1.37 -14.37
C PHE A 111 -29.80 1.75 -13.17
N ARG A 112 -30.07 3.04 -12.97
CA ARG A 112 -31.06 3.54 -12.01
C ARG A 112 -32.00 4.55 -12.68
N PRO A 113 -33.33 4.35 -12.66
CA PRO A 113 -34.03 3.14 -12.21
C PRO A 113 -33.70 1.91 -13.08
N ARG A 114 -34.03 0.71 -12.59
CA ARG A 114 -33.91 -0.54 -13.36
C ARG A 114 -35.27 -0.90 -13.96
N PRO A 115 -35.41 -1.07 -15.29
CA PRO A 115 -34.46 -0.72 -16.36
C PRO A 115 -34.45 0.80 -16.67
N ALA A 116 -33.31 1.37 -17.10
CA ALA A 116 -33.21 2.82 -17.37
C ALA A 116 -33.89 3.24 -18.67
N TRP A 117 -33.74 2.45 -19.74
CA TRP A 117 -34.29 2.76 -21.06
C TRP A 117 -34.47 1.52 -21.91
N ASN A 118 -35.57 1.47 -22.68
CA ASN A 118 -35.88 0.37 -23.60
C ASN A 118 -35.01 0.45 -24.87
N GLY A 119 -33.78 -0.04 -24.77
CA GLY A 119 -32.89 -0.19 -25.92
C GLY A 119 -31.39 -0.16 -25.59
N LEU A 120 -31.02 -0.06 -24.32
CA LEU A 120 -29.64 -0.17 -23.85
C LEU A 120 -29.51 -1.35 -22.88
N VAL A 121 -28.41 -2.06 -23.00
CA VAL A 121 -27.96 -3.04 -22.04
C VAL A 121 -26.58 -2.63 -21.52
N LEU A 122 -26.37 -2.85 -20.23
CA LEU A 122 -25.11 -2.60 -19.56
C LEU A 122 -24.56 -3.95 -19.08
N ASN A 123 -23.30 -4.23 -19.38
CA ASN A 123 -22.62 -5.34 -18.76
C ASN A 123 -22.25 -4.94 -17.33
N ASN A 124 -22.77 -5.67 -16.34
CA ASN A 124 -22.63 -5.30 -14.95
C ASN A 124 -21.21 -5.49 -14.40
N ASP A 125 -20.33 -6.18 -15.12
CA ASP A 125 -18.99 -6.53 -14.65
C ASP A 125 -17.94 -5.66 -15.33
N THR A 126 -18.19 -5.31 -16.60
CA THR A 126 -17.26 -4.52 -17.39
C THR A 126 -17.69 -3.06 -17.54
N GLY A 127 -18.95 -2.72 -17.29
CA GLY A 127 -19.49 -1.38 -17.57
C GLY A 127 -19.64 -1.09 -19.06
N VAL A 128 -19.51 -2.10 -19.94
CA VAL A 128 -19.73 -1.93 -21.39
C VAL A 128 -21.22 -1.71 -21.65
N LEU A 129 -21.51 -0.60 -22.32
CA LEU A 129 -22.83 -0.21 -22.77
C LEU A 129 -23.02 -0.65 -24.22
N SER A 130 -24.13 -1.32 -24.52
CA SER A 130 -24.48 -1.72 -25.88
C SER A 130 -25.97 -1.58 -26.15
N THR A 131 -26.36 -1.63 -27.43
CA THR A 131 -27.75 -1.60 -27.85
C THR A 131 -28.45 -2.94 -27.52
N ASP A 132 -29.68 -2.90 -27.01
CA ASP A 132 -30.49 -4.12 -26.77
C ASP A 132 -31.42 -4.46 -27.96
N ARG A 133 -31.52 -3.55 -28.94
CA ARG A 133 -32.27 -3.76 -30.18
C ARG A 133 -31.57 -3.08 -31.35
N ASN A 134 -32.06 -3.39 -32.55
CA ASN A 134 -31.68 -2.62 -33.73
C ASN A 134 -32.26 -1.21 -33.59
N LEU A 135 -31.39 -0.21 -33.78
CA LEU A 135 -31.82 1.17 -33.91
C LEU A 135 -32.39 1.38 -35.30
N THR A 136 -33.35 2.29 -35.38
CA THR A 136 -34.06 2.67 -36.59
C THR A 136 -33.89 4.16 -36.85
N LEU A 137 -34.43 4.64 -37.96
CA LEU A 137 -34.46 6.08 -38.22
C LEU A 137 -35.27 6.83 -37.15
N ASP A 138 -36.24 6.22 -36.49
CA ASP A 138 -37.05 6.90 -35.47
C ASP A 138 -36.30 7.05 -34.12
N ASP A 139 -35.17 6.36 -33.95
CA ASP A 139 -34.31 6.43 -32.76
C ASP A 139 -33.36 7.63 -32.85
N VAL A 140 -33.93 8.83 -32.79
CA VAL A 140 -33.20 10.11 -32.82
C VAL A 140 -33.25 10.86 -31.50
N GLY A 141 -32.18 11.60 -31.25
CA GLY A 141 -32.05 12.48 -30.08
C GLY A 141 -31.04 11.97 -29.07
N SER A 142 -31.07 12.57 -27.89
CA SER A 142 -30.24 12.18 -26.75
C SER A 142 -31.08 11.41 -25.74
N HIS A 143 -30.53 10.31 -25.24
CA HIS A 143 -31.11 9.54 -24.15
C HIS A 143 -30.19 9.66 -22.94
N ILE A 144 -30.76 10.03 -21.80
CA ILE A 144 -30.04 10.14 -20.53
C ILE A 144 -30.39 8.91 -19.70
N ALA A 145 -29.38 8.20 -19.22
CA ALA A 145 -29.51 7.10 -18.29
C ALA A 145 -28.51 7.29 -17.14
N THR A 146 -28.95 7.05 -15.92
CA THR A 146 -28.06 7.06 -14.76
C THR A 146 -27.49 5.67 -14.55
N VAL A 147 -26.17 5.57 -14.48
CA VAL A 147 -25.45 4.35 -14.10
C VAL A 147 -24.93 4.52 -12.68
N VAL A 148 -25.09 3.47 -11.88
CA VAL A 148 -24.55 3.37 -10.53
C VAL A 148 -23.49 2.28 -10.52
N ALA A 149 -22.39 2.56 -9.83
CA ALA A 149 -21.37 1.59 -9.49
C ALA A 149 -21.50 1.26 -7.99
N SER A 150 -21.35 -0.01 -7.67
CA SER A 150 -21.34 -0.55 -6.30
C SER A 150 -20.24 -1.59 -6.21
N ASP A 151 -19.59 -1.72 -5.06
CA ASP A 151 -18.76 -2.89 -4.82
C ASP A 151 -19.63 -4.15 -4.73
N ARG A 152 -18.99 -5.33 -4.66
CA ARG A 152 -19.66 -6.62 -4.47
C ARG A 152 -19.55 -7.12 -3.03
N SER A 153 -19.23 -6.24 -2.09
CA SER A 153 -19.17 -6.58 -0.69
C SER A 153 -20.57 -6.80 -0.11
N ALA A 154 -20.65 -7.63 0.94
CA ALA A 154 -21.88 -7.79 1.70
C ALA A 154 -22.07 -6.69 2.76
N THR A 155 -21.05 -5.85 2.96
CA THR A 155 -21.03 -4.80 3.96
C THR A 155 -20.83 -3.44 3.31
N GLU A 156 -21.62 -2.46 3.74
CA GLU A 156 -21.43 -1.07 3.33
C GLU A 156 -20.01 -0.57 3.71
N PRO A 157 -19.45 0.36 2.92
CA PRO A 157 -18.22 1.08 3.27
C PRO A 157 -18.34 1.73 4.65
N ARG A 158 -17.30 1.62 5.49
CA ARG A 158 -17.31 2.10 6.90
C ARG A 158 -16.26 3.14 7.21
#